data_AF-U4TKU8-F1
#
_entry.id   AF-U4TKU8-F1
#
_cell.length_a   1.000
_cell.length_b   1.000
_cell.length_c   1.000
_cell.angle_alpha   90.00
_cell.angle_beta   90.00
_cell.angle_gamma   90.00
#
_symmetry.space_group_name_H-M   'P 1'
#
loop_
_entity.id
_entity.type
_entity.pdbx_description
1 polymer ?
#
loop_
_entity_poly.entity_id
_entity_poly.type
_entity_poly.pdbx_seq_one_letter_code
_entity_poly.pdbx_strand_id
1 'polypeptide(L)'
;MFSLGEYKDRSGKRNKMYYMNRDGFTFIAFGFTGQAADKFKLEYIQAFNSMEATLKAMPTKKLDPTQQAELAITREKTKRANALYRIAIHTVSDSAQ
;
A
#
# COMPACT_ATOMS: atom_id res chain seq x y z
N MET A 1 -14.59 -1.95 15.68
CA MET A 1 -14.65 -1.66 14.23
C MET A 1 -15.87 -0.83 13.88
N PHE A 2 -17.07 -1.22 14.33
CA PHE A 2 -18.30 -0.41 14.23
C PHE A 2 -18.89 -0.16 15.61
N SER A 3 -19.62 0.96 15.77
CA SER A 3 -20.47 1.23 16.95
C SER A 3 -21.79 1.83 16.48
N LEU A 4 -22.89 1.33 17.04
CA LEU A 4 -24.20 1.92 16.80
C LEU A 4 -24.33 3.25 17.54
N GLY A 5 -24.96 4.21 16.90
CA GLY A 5 -25.40 5.46 17.50
C GLY A 5 -26.73 5.90 16.91
N GLU A 6 -27.18 7.08 17.32
CA GLU A 6 -28.37 7.70 16.76
C GLU A 6 -28.17 9.19 16.56
N TYR A 7 -28.82 9.74 15.55
CA TYR A 7 -28.91 11.18 15.34
C TYR A 7 -30.36 11.61 15.18
N LYS A 8 -30.65 12.86 15.53
CA LYS A 8 -31.95 13.49 15.30
C LYS A 8 -31.86 14.29 13.99
N ASP A 9 -32.74 14.01 13.03
CA ASP A 9 -32.79 14.79 11.78
C ASP A 9 -33.60 16.09 11.96
N ARG A 10 -33.70 16.88 10.88
CA ARG A 10 -34.44 18.17 10.88
C ARG A 10 -35.94 18.01 11.12
N SER A 11 -36.52 16.83 10.82
CA SER A 11 -37.93 16.52 11.11
C SER A 11 -38.16 16.15 12.58
N GLY A 12 -37.07 15.93 13.33
CA GLY A 12 -37.09 15.51 14.73
C GLY A 12 -37.08 13.99 14.92
N LYS A 13 -37.05 13.21 13.83
CA LYS A 13 -36.98 11.75 13.87
C LYS A 13 -35.59 11.28 14.31
N ARG A 14 -35.58 10.24 15.14
CA ARG A 14 -34.36 9.52 15.55
C ARG A 14 -34.00 8.49 14.48
N ASN A 15 -32.81 8.60 13.91
CA ASN A 15 -32.29 7.71 12.89
C ASN A 15 -31.02 7.02 13.38
N LYS A 16 -30.82 5.77 12.96
CA LYS A 16 -29.60 5.02 13.26
C LYS A 16 -28.41 5.67 12.54
N MET A 17 -27.26 5.65 13.20
CA MET A 17 -25.97 5.95 12.60
C MET A 17 -24.95 4.90 13.05
N TYR A 18 -23.90 4.72 12.26
CA TYR A 18 -22.82 3.80 12.58
C TYR A 18 -21.50 4.56 12.58
N TYR A 19 -20.87 4.63 13.74
CA TYR A 19 -19.47 5.06 13.82
C TYR A 19 -18.58 3.92 13.37
N MET A 20 -17.52 4.24 12.63
CA MET A 20 -16.53 3.25 12.23
C MET A 20 -15.13 3.86 12.25
N ASN A 21 -14.15 3.00 12.54
CA ASN A 21 -12.74 3.34 12.37
C ASN A 21 -12.28 3.01 10.94
N ARG A 22 -11.00 3.25 10.64
CA ARG A 22 -10.39 2.93 9.33
C ARG A 22 -10.70 1.50 8.90
N ASP A 23 -10.49 0.54 9.79
CA ASP A 23 -10.69 -0.88 9.48
C ASP A 23 -12.15 -1.19 9.12
N GLY A 24 -13.10 -0.53 9.80
CA GLY A 24 -14.52 -0.66 9.48
C GLY A 24 -14.89 -0.08 8.13
N PHE A 25 -14.33 1.08 7.79
CA PHE A 25 -14.47 1.65 6.46
C PHE A 25 -13.87 0.71 5.39
N THR A 26 -12.64 0.25 5.59
CA THR A 26 -11.95 -0.69 4.69
C THR A 26 -12.78 -1.95 4.49
N PHE A 27 -13.36 -2.51 5.55
CA PHE A 27 -14.20 -3.71 5.46
C PHE A 27 -15.45 -3.53 4.56
N ILE A 28 -16.10 -2.35 4.57
CA ILE A 28 -17.28 -2.12 3.73
C ILE A 28 -16.93 -1.60 2.33
N ALA A 29 -15.77 -0.95 2.17
CA ALA A 29 -15.33 -0.41 0.88
C ALA A 29 -15.07 -1.50 -0.17
N PHE A 30 -14.83 -2.74 0.25
CA PHE A 30 -14.41 -3.83 -0.63
C PHE A 30 -15.45 -4.32 -1.63
N GLY A 31 -16.71 -3.88 -1.61
CA GLY A 31 -17.69 -4.15 -2.68
C GLY A 31 -18.15 -5.62 -2.84
N PHE A 32 -17.43 -6.60 -2.27
CA PHE A 32 -17.78 -8.01 -2.26
C PHE A 32 -18.26 -8.48 -0.87
N THR A 33 -19.21 -9.41 -0.86
CA THR A 33 -19.94 -9.88 0.33
C THR A 33 -19.94 -11.41 0.44
N GLY A 34 -20.24 -11.92 1.63
CA GLY A 34 -20.26 -13.37 1.93
C GLY A 34 -19.18 -13.79 2.93
N GLN A 35 -19.29 -15.02 3.45
CA GLN A 35 -18.41 -15.48 4.53
C GLN A 35 -16.92 -15.57 4.12
N ALA A 36 -16.65 -16.05 2.90
CA ALA A 36 -15.28 -16.11 2.36
C ALA A 36 -14.71 -14.71 2.14
N ALA A 37 -15.54 -13.80 1.63
CA ALA A 37 -15.23 -12.38 1.50
C ALA A 37 -14.89 -11.74 2.85
N ASP A 38 -15.69 -11.98 3.88
CA ASP A 38 -15.47 -11.42 5.22
C ASP A 38 -14.16 -11.92 5.84
N LYS A 39 -13.86 -13.22 5.69
CA LYS A 39 -12.57 -13.79 6.10
C LYS A 39 -11.41 -13.09 5.40
N PHE A 40 -11.45 -12.99 4.07
CA PHE A 40 -10.42 -12.31 3.31
C PHE A 40 -10.24 -10.84 3.74
N LYS A 41 -11.33 -10.10 3.95
CA LYS A 41 -11.26 -8.69 4.34
C LYS A 41 -10.61 -8.51 5.71
N LEU A 42 -10.92 -9.38 6.67
CA LEU A 42 -10.30 -9.36 8.00
C LEU A 42 -8.80 -9.68 7.93
N GLU A 43 -8.41 -10.71 7.16
CA GLU A 43 -7.01 -11.08 6.93
C GLU A 43 -6.23 -9.95 6.24
N TYR A 44 -6.83 -9.31 5.23
CA TYR A 44 -6.26 -8.16 4.55
C TYR A 44 -6.00 -6.99 5.52
N ILE A 45 -7.01 -6.62 6.32
CA ILE A 45 -6.90 -5.54 7.32
C ILE A 45 -5.76 -5.84 8.29
N GLN A 46 -5.68 -7.08 8.80
CA GLN A 46 -4.62 -7.48 9.71
C GLN A 46 -3.22 -7.39 9.08
N ALA A 47 -3.06 -7.90 7.86
CA ALA A 47 -1.79 -7.84 7.13
C ALA A 47 -1.37 -6.39 6.86
N PHE A 48 -2.31 -5.55 6.44
CA PHE A 48 -2.06 -4.13 6.19
C PHE A 48 -1.67 -3.38 7.47
N ASN A 49 -2.36 -3.62 8.59
CA ASN A 49 -2.03 -3.02 9.88
C ASN A 49 -0.63 -3.42 10.35
N SER A 50 -0.24 -4.68 10.16
CA SER A 50 1.11 -5.17 10.46
C SER A 50 2.18 -4.50 9.60
N MET A 51 1.92 -4.37 8.30
CA MET A 51 2.79 -3.64 7.37
C MET A 51 2.94 -2.17 7.78
N GLU A 52 1.83 -1.49 8.07
CA GLU A 52 1.84 -0.09 8.51
C GLU A 52 2.66 0.09 9.79
N ALA A 53 2.46 -0.77 10.79
CA ALA A 53 3.23 -0.73 12.03
C ALA A 53 4.73 -0.92 11.77
N THR A 54 5.08 -1.86 10.89
CA THR A 54 6.47 -2.10 10.47
C THR A 54 7.07 -0.86 9.82
N LEU A 55 6.38 -0.26 8.84
CA LEU A 55 6.85 0.94 8.14
C LEU A 55 6.96 2.16 9.05
N LYS A 56 6.07 2.31 10.05
CA LYS A 56 6.17 3.37 11.07
C LYS A 56 7.33 3.16 12.04
N ALA A 57 7.63 1.91 12.37
CA ALA A 57 8.74 1.55 13.24
C ALA A 57 10.10 1.60 12.52
N MET A 58 10.11 1.53 11.18
CA MET A 58 11.34 1.73 10.42
C MET A 58 11.87 3.14 10.72
N PRO A 59 13.11 3.26 11.22
CA PRO A 59 13.71 4.57 11.39
C PRO A 59 13.73 5.23 10.02
N THR A 60 13.09 6.39 9.89
CA THR A 60 13.28 7.28 8.76
C THR A 60 14.69 7.85 8.89
N LYS A 61 15.70 7.01 8.64
CA LYS A 61 17.07 7.45 8.49
C LYS A 61 17.08 8.31 7.24
N LYS A 62 16.86 9.61 7.42
CA LYS A 62 17.24 10.60 6.43
C LYS A 62 18.71 10.32 6.19
N LEU A 63 19.01 9.69 5.06
CA LEU A 63 20.37 9.40 4.66
C LEU A 63 21.14 10.72 4.75
N ASP A 64 22.32 10.70 5.35
CA ASP A 64 23.18 11.88 5.34
C ASP A 64 23.38 12.35 3.88
N PRO A 65 23.48 13.66 3.57
CA PRO A 65 23.61 14.12 2.19
C PRO A 65 24.72 13.41 1.41
N THR A 66 25.80 13.00 2.08
CA THR A 66 26.89 12.20 1.48
C THR A 66 26.40 10.81 1.04
N GLN A 67 25.67 10.11 1.91
CA GLN A 67 25.09 8.79 1.64
C GLN A 67 24.02 8.86 0.54
N GLN A 68 23.27 9.95 0.45
CA GLN A 68 22.31 10.18 -0.64
C GLN A 68 23.03 10.34 -1.99
N ALA A 69 24.11 11.13 -2.02
CA ALA A 69 24.90 11.33 -3.22
C ALA A 69 25.55 10.03 -3.72
N GLU A 70 26.12 9.23 -2.82
CA GLU A 70 26.68 7.92 -3.16
C GLU A 70 25.63 6.94 -3.70
N LEU A 71 24.44 6.90 -3.08
CA LEU A 71 23.34 6.06 -3.55
C LEU A 71 22.84 6.51 -4.92
N ALA A 72 22.80 7.81 -5.19
CA ALA A 72 22.42 8.35 -6.50
C ALA A 72 23.44 7.95 -7.58
N ILE A 73 24.75 8.06 -7.30
CA ILE A 73 25.82 7.62 -8.22
C ILE A 73 25.70 6.11 -8.49
N THR A 74 25.47 5.31 -7.45
CA THR A 74 25.31 3.86 -7.58
C THR A 74 24.09 3.50 -8.43
N ARG A 75 22.94 4.15 -8.18
CA ARG A 75 21.71 3.97 -8.97
C ARG A 75 21.92 4.32 -10.44
N GLU A 76 22.65 5.39 -10.75
CA GLU A 76 22.96 5.76 -12.13
C GLU A 76 23.88 4.73 -12.80
N LYS A 77 24.89 4.22 -12.09
CA LYS A 77 25.73 3.11 -12.60
C LYS A 77 24.90 1.86 -12.88
N THR A 78 24.00 1.47 -11.97
CA THR A 78 23.11 0.31 -12.15
C THR A 78 22.17 0.49 -13.34
N LYS A 79 21.55 1.67 -13.50
CA LYS A 79 20.71 1.97 -14.67
C LYS A 79 21.49 1.82 -15.97
N ARG A 80 22.71 2.37 -16.03
CA ARG A 80 23.59 2.26 -17.20
C ARG A 80 23.95 0.80 -17.49
N ALA A 81 24.35 0.04 -16.48
CA ALA A 81 24.66 -1.38 -16.62
C ALA A 81 23.46 -2.19 -17.15
N ASN A 82 22.28 -1.93 -16.60
CA ASN A 82 21.04 -2.59 -17.05
C ASN A 82 20.67 -2.20 -18.48
N ALA A 83 20.88 -0.95 -18.89
CA ALA A 83 20.66 -0.51 -20.26
C ALA A 83 21.64 -1.21 -21.24
N LEU A 84 22.92 -1.30 -20.88
CA LEU A 84 23.92 -2.01 -21.68
C LEU A 84 23.62 -3.50 -21.81
N TYR A 85 23.18 -4.14 -20.71
CA TYR A 85 22.75 -5.54 -20.74
C TYR A 85 21.59 -5.75 -21.72
N ARG A 86 20.59 -4.86 -21.70
CA ARG A 86 19.45 -4.92 -22.63
C ARG A 86 19.89 -4.76 -24.09
N ILE A 87 20.75 -3.79 -24.37
CA ILE A 87 21.28 -3.57 -25.72
C ILE A 87 22.02 -4.82 -26.20
N ALA A 88 22.92 -5.36 -25.38
CA ALA A 88 23.69 -6.56 -25.71
C ALA A 88 22.80 -7.76 -26.06
N ILE A 89 21.78 -8.03 -25.24
CA ILE A 89 20.83 -9.13 -25.50
C ILE A 89 20.10 -8.96 -26.84
N HIS A 90 19.65 -7.74 -27.17
CA HIS A 90 18.97 -7.48 -28.44
C HIS A 90 19.92 -7.53 -29.65
N THR A 91 21.15 -7.03 -29.53
CA THR A 91 22.13 -7.11 -30.62
C THR A 91 22.59 -8.53 -30.91
N VAL A 92 22.67 -9.39 -29.89
CA VAL A 92 23.05 -10.81 -30.08
C VAL A 92 21.91 -11.61 -30.72
N SER A 93 20.63 -11.23 -30.49
CA SER A 93 19.48 -11.86 -31.17
C SER A 93 19.34 -11.48 -32.64
N ASP A 94 19.77 -10.27 -33.05
CA ASP A 94 19.73 -9.83 -34.44
C ASP A 94 20.90 -10.36 -35.28
N SER A 95 22.03 -10.72 -34.65
CA SER A 95 23.20 -11.32 -35.32
C SER A 95 23.11 -12.84 -35.53
N ALA A 96 22.00 -13.48 -35.14
CA ALA A 96 21.78 -14.93 -35.21
C ALA A 96 20.75 -15.36 -36.28
N GLN A 97 20.35 -14.45 -37.18
CA GLN A 97 19.58 -14.73 -38.40
C GLN A 97 20.44 -14.48 -39.63
#